data_AF-A0A3D2L4X2-F1
#
_entry.id   AF-A0A3D2L4X2-F1
#
_cell.length_a   1.000
_cell.length_b   1.000
_cell.length_c   1.000
_cell.angle_alpha   90.00
_cell.angle_beta   90.00
_cell.angle_gamma   90.00
#
_symmetry.space_group_name_H-M   'P 1'
#
loop_
_entity.id
_entity.type
_entity.pdbx_description
1 polymer ?
#
loop_
_entity_poly.entity_id
_entity_poly.type
_entity_poly.pdbx_seq_one_letter_code
_entity_poly.pdbx_strand_id
1 'polypeptide(L)' 'TGAQTEETDLGFNPVLLKKVDELELSVRSANCLKNDNIVYIGDLIQKSEAEMLRTPNFGRKSLNE' A
#
# COMPACT_ATOMS: atom_id res chain seq x y z
N THR A 1 4.80 -26.14 5.50
CA THR A 1 3.41 -25.92 5.95
C THR A 1 2.87 -24.75 5.16
N GLY A 2 2.15 -25.02 4.06
CA GLY A 2 1.67 -23.98 3.15
C GLY A 2 0.45 -23.27 3.74
N ALA A 3 0.56 -21.97 3.93
CA ALA A 3 -0.57 -21.16 4.39
C ALA A 3 -1.61 -21.09 3.26
N GLN A 4 -2.73 -21.78 3.46
CA GLN A 4 -3.95 -21.58 2.68
C GLN A 4 -4.48 -20.19 3.08
N THR A 5 -4.31 -19.18 2.21
CA THR A 5 -5.11 -17.97 2.29
C THR A 5 -6.53 -18.36 1.96
N GLU A 6 -7.36 -18.42 2.99
CA GLU A 6 -8.77 -18.77 2.89
C GLU A 6 -9.46 -17.76 1.96
N GLU A 7 -9.91 -18.24 0.81
CA GLU A 7 -10.79 -17.52 -0.11
C GLU A 7 -12.12 -17.31 0.60
N THR A 8 -12.17 -16.28 1.44
CA THR A 8 -13.43 -15.74 1.92
C THR A 8 -14.08 -15.05 0.72
N ASP A 9 -15.29 -15.49 0.37
CA ASP A 9 -16.23 -14.90 -0.60
C ASP A 9 -16.71 -13.53 -0.10
N LEU A 10 -15.75 -12.67 0.17
CA LEU A 10 -15.91 -11.27 0.42
C LEU A 10 -15.92 -10.68 -0.99
N GLY A 11 -16.98 -9.98 -1.40
CA GLY A 11 -17.10 -9.37 -2.73
C GLY A 11 -16.07 -8.27 -3.04
N PHE A 12 -14.89 -8.31 -2.42
CA PHE A 12 -13.76 -7.43 -2.57
C PHE A 12 -12.47 -8.24 -2.74
N ASN A 13 -11.53 -7.64 -3.46
CA ASN A 13 -10.28 -8.28 -3.83
C ASN A 13 -9.41 -8.56 -2.57
N PRO A 14 -8.96 -9.80 -2.31
CA PRO A 14 -8.12 -10.14 -1.15
C PRO A 14 -6.78 -9.39 -1.14
N VAL A 15 -6.35 -8.86 -2.30
CA VAL A 15 -5.16 -7.99 -2.40
C VAL A 15 -5.28 -6.76 -1.51
N LEU A 16 -6.47 -6.23 -1.25
CA LEU A 16 -6.65 -5.04 -0.42
C LEU A 16 -6.22 -5.25 1.04
N LEU A 17 -6.26 -6.50 1.52
CA LEU A 17 -5.85 -6.89 2.88
C LEU A 17 -4.35 -7.16 2.98
N LYS A 18 -3.63 -7.18 1.85
CA LYS A 18 -2.18 -7.33 1.85
C LYS A 18 -1.50 -6.04 2.27
N LYS A 19 -0.31 -6.18 2.85
CA LYS A 19 0.49 -5.03 3.25
C LYS A 19 1.19 -4.42 2.04
N VAL A 20 1.32 -3.10 2.06
CA VAL A 20 2.09 -2.37 1.04
C VAL A 20 3.57 -2.79 1.02
N ASP A 21 4.09 -3.29 2.14
CA ASP A 21 5.45 -3.86 2.22
C ASP A 21 5.68 -5.04 1.25
N GLU A 22 4.62 -5.73 0.81
CA GLU A 22 4.71 -6.84 -0.15
C GLU A 22 4.85 -6.37 -1.61
N LEU A 23 4.60 -5.09 -1.91
CA LEU A 23 4.65 -4.52 -3.26
C LEU A 23 6.08 -4.22 -3.77
N GLU A 24 7.11 -4.65 -3.03
CA GLU A 24 8.54 -4.46 -3.37
C GLU A 24 8.91 -3.00 -3.75
N LEU A 25 8.19 -2.02 -3.18
CA LEU A 25 8.48 -0.60 -3.35
C LEU A 25 9.85 -0.24 -2.76
N SER A 26 10.43 0.89 -3.16
CA SER A 26 11.65 1.35 -2.50
C SER A 26 11.41 1.57 -1.00
N VAL A 27 12.48 1.35 -0.22
CA VAL A 27 12.48 1.61 1.23
C VAL A 27 11.99 3.03 1.55
N ARG A 28 12.23 4.01 0.68
CA ARG A 28 11.72 5.38 0.85
C ARG A 28 10.22 5.45 0.66
N SER A 29 9.69 4.90 -0.42
CA SER A 29 8.25 4.89 -0.70
C SER A 29 7.50 4.13 0.40
N ALA A 30 7.95 2.94 0.78
CA ALA A 30 7.36 2.15 1.86
C ALA A 30 7.36 2.87 3.22
N ASN A 31 8.47 3.52 3.59
CA ASN A 31 8.55 4.28 4.84
C ASN A 31 7.67 5.54 4.84
N CYS A 32 7.54 6.21 3.68
CA CYS A 32 6.65 7.37 3.57
C CYS A 32 5.18 6.96 3.72
N LEU A 33 4.79 5.85 3.09
CA LEU A 33 3.44 5.28 3.19
C LEU A 33 3.15 4.85 4.64
N LYS A 34 4.08 4.15 5.30
CA LYS A 34 3.95 3.80 6.73
C LYS A 34 3.81 5.00 7.65
N ASN A 35 4.60 6.06 7.45
CA ASN A 35 4.49 7.29 8.25
C ASN A 35 3.14 7.99 8.08
N ASP A 36 2.48 7.78 6.96
CA ASP A 36 1.16 8.30 6.62
C ASP A 36 0.02 7.34 7.02
N ASN A 37 0.35 6.32 7.84
CA ASN A 37 -0.53 5.24 8.28
C ASN A 37 -1.13 4.38 7.15
N ILE A 38 -0.47 4.35 5.99
CA ILE A 38 -0.85 3.51 4.85
C ILE A 38 -0.10 2.18 4.98
N VAL A 39 -0.76 1.19 5.59
CA VAL A 39 -0.16 -0.12 5.85
C VAL A 39 -0.66 -1.15 4.85
N TYR A 40 -1.93 -1.04 4.44
CA TYR A 40 -2.59 -1.98 3.54
C TYR A 40 -2.77 -1.40 2.14
N ILE A 41 -2.85 -2.28 1.14
CA ILE A 41 -3.13 -1.88 -0.25
C ILE A 41 -4.51 -1.20 -0.33
N GLY A 42 -5.47 -1.63 0.49
CA GLY A 42 -6.78 -0.98 0.62
C GLY A 42 -6.71 0.50 1.01
N ASP A 43 -5.74 0.88 1.85
CA ASP A 43 -5.54 2.28 2.25
C ASP A 43 -4.84 3.06 1.14
N LEU A 44 -3.90 2.41 0.44
CA LEU A 44 -3.15 2.99 -0.65
C LEU A 44 -4.08 3.40 -1.81
N ILE A 45 -5.00 2.52 -2.21
CA ILE A 45 -5.94 2.81 -3.31
C ILE A 45 -6.99 3.86 -2.98
N GLN A 46 -7.29 4.07 -1.69
CA GLN A 46 -8.26 5.07 -1.25
C GLN A 46 -7.64 6.47 -1.23
N LYS A 47 -6.32 6.59 -1.10
CA LYS A 47 -5.62 7.87 -1.20
C LYS A 47 -5.44 8.29 -2.64
N SER A 48 -5.68 9.58 -2.90
CA SER A 48 -5.39 10.17 -4.20
C SER A 48 -3.91 10.49 -4.37
N GLU A 49 -3.42 10.52 -5.61
CA GLU A 49 -2.05 10.93 -5.94
C GLU A 49 -1.71 12.31 -5.38
N ALA A 50 -2.69 13.23 -5.42
CA ALA A 50 -2.53 14.58 -4.88
C ALA A 50 -2.37 14.61 -3.35
N GLU A 51 -2.98 13.67 -2.64
CA GLU A 51 -2.78 13.49 -1.19
C GLU A 51 -1.42 12.88 -0.90
N MET A 52 -1.01 11.87 -1.66
CA MET A 52 0.31 11.27 -1.50
C MET A 52 1.43 12.28 -1.76
N LEU A 53 1.30 13.15 -2.76
CA LEU A 53 2.27 14.23 -3.01
C LEU A 53 2.31 15.32 -1.93
N ARG A 54 1.29 15.39 -1.05
CA ARG A 54 1.31 16.27 0.14
C ARG A 54 2.04 15.62 1.32
N THR A 55 2.22 14.31 1.29
CA THR A 55 2.90 13.57 2.37
C THR A 55 4.38 13.96 2.42
N PRO A 56 4.88 14.39 3.58
CA PRO A 56 6.28 14.78 3.71
C PRO A 56 7.19 13.60 3.36
N ASN A 57 8.18 13.85 2.50
CA ASN A 57 9.13 12.88 1.96
C ASN A 57 8.59 11.94 0.87
N PHE A 58 7.30 12.01 0.55
CA PHE A 58 6.73 11.33 -0.61
C PHE A 58 6.84 12.24 -1.85
N GLY A 59 7.56 11.78 -2.88
CA GLY A 59 7.84 12.59 -4.07
C GLY A 59 7.42 11.92 -5.36
N ARG A 60 7.52 12.64 -6.49
CA ARG A 60 7.19 12.13 -7.83
C ARG A 60 7.89 10.81 -8.19
N LYS A 61 9.10 10.59 -7.66
CA LYS A 61 9.82 9.33 -7.86
C LYS A 61 9.16 8.17 -7.13
N SER A 62 8.71 8.39 -5.90
CA SER A 62 7.97 7.40 -5.10
C SER A 62 6.55 7.14 -5.61
N LEU A 63 5.96 8.11 -6.34
CA LEU A 63 4.66 7.95 -6.98
C LEU A 63 4.73 7.08 -8.25
N ASN A 64 5.87 7.08 -8.94
CA ASN A 64 6.08 6.36 -10.21
C ASN A 64 6.78 4.99 -10.02
N GLU A 65 6.99 4.55 -8.78
CA GLU A 65 7.47 3.20 -8.45
C GLU A 65 6.31 2.22 -8.41
#